data_AF-Q3LEJ7-F1
#
_entry.id   AF-Q3LEJ7-F1
#
_cell.length_a   1.000
_cell.length_b   1.000
_cell.length_c   1.000
_cell.angle_alpha   90.00
_cell.angle_beta   90.00
_cell.angle_gamma   90.00
#
_symmetry.space_group_name_H-M   'P 1'
#
loop_
_entity.id
_entity.type
_entity.pdbx_description
1 polymer ?
#
loop_
_entity_poly.entity_id
_entity_poly.type
_entity_poly.pdbx_seq_one_letter_code
_entity_poly.pdbx_strand_id
1 'polypeptide(L)'
;AGGIAEMAEAANSVRKTTDALMRSATPRKRVTKGYAIGSAGLGALVLFAAYNEDLKFFAVNPAAYPIFDGVTVDFSMSNPYVVVGLLVGGILPYLFGAMCMMAVGRSAHAVVEEVRSQFKDDPGIMQGTSKPDYGQAVDILTKAAISEMIVPSMLPVLSPVVLFFVISSIAGEPAAFSAVGAMLLGVIVTGLFLAISMTAGGGAWDNA
;
A
#
# COMPACT_ATOMS: atom_id res chain seq x y z
N ALA A 1 21.31 -1.42 -15.47
CA ALA A 1 22.12 -1.99 -16.57
C ALA A 1 21.61 -1.52 -17.93
N GLY A 2 20.40 -1.92 -18.36
CA GLY A 2 19.86 -1.50 -19.67
C GLY A 2 19.81 0.02 -19.88
N GLY A 3 19.26 0.78 -18.91
CA GLY A 3 19.25 2.25 -19.01
C GLY A 3 20.64 2.91 -19.09
N ILE A 4 21.65 2.34 -18.42
CA ILE A 4 23.04 2.86 -18.50
C ILE A 4 23.64 2.53 -19.87
N ALA A 5 23.40 1.31 -20.39
CA ALA A 5 23.85 0.92 -21.72
C ALA A 5 23.25 1.84 -22.81
N GLU A 6 21.99 2.26 -22.62
CA GLU A 6 21.33 3.20 -23.51
C GLU A 6 21.93 4.60 -23.46
N MET A 7 22.09 5.15 -22.24
CA MET A 7 22.66 6.49 -22.05
C MET A 7 24.13 6.59 -22.47
N ALA A 8 24.85 5.47 -22.52
CA ALA A 8 26.25 5.40 -22.93
C ALA A 8 26.43 5.01 -24.42
N GLU A 9 25.36 4.94 -25.20
CA GLU A 9 25.37 4.54 -26.62
C GLU A 9 26.09 3.20 -26.86
N ALA A 10 25.94 2.26 -25.91
CA ALA A 10 26.59 0.97 -26.00
C ALA A 10 26.06 0.14 -27.17
N ALA A 11 26.87 -0.81 -27.66
CA ALA A 11 26.51 -1.65 -28.80
C ALA A 11 25.15 -2.36 -28.62
N ASN A 12 24.39 -2.46 -29.71
CA ASN A 12 23.06 -3.10 -29.73
C ASN A 12 23.04 -4.53 -29.16
N SER A 13 24.16 -5.26 -29.22
CA SER A 13 24.29 -6.58 -28.59
C SER A 13 24.17 -6.50 -27.06
N VAL A 14 24.76 -5.48 -26.42
CA VAL A 14 24.67 -5.25 -24.97
C VAL A 14 23.25 -4.92 -24.56
N ARG A 15 22.52 -4.12 -25.37
CA ARG A 15 21.11 -3.82 -25.14
C ARG A 15 20.23 -5.08 -25.24
N LYS A 16 20.41 -5.90 -26.28
CA LYS A 16 19.70 -7.19 -26.41
C LYS A 16 19.95 -8.12 -25.21
N THR A 17 21.19 -8.21 -24.72
CA THR A 17 21.50 -9.03 -23.55
C THR A 17 20.88 -8.45 -22.27
N THR A 18 20.93 -7.13 -22.07
CA THR A 18 20.36 -6.49 -20.87
C THR A 18 18.83 -6.49 -20.87
N ASP A 19 18.18 -6.38 -22.03
CA ASP A 19 16.73 -6.52 -22.18
C ASP A 19 16.28 -7.96 -21.93
N ALA A 20 17.03 -8.95 -22.44
CA ALA A 20 16.77 -10.36 -22.14
C ALA A 20 16.90 -10.66 -20.63
N LEU A 21 17.92 -10.08 -19.98
CA LEU A 21 18.08 -10.16 -18.53
C LEU A 21 16.91 -9.51 -17.79
N MET A 22 16.48 -8.31 -18.18
CA MET A 22 15.32 -7.62 -17.58
C MET A 22 14.05 -8.45 -17.72
N ARG A 23 13.79 -9.00 -18.91
CA ARG A 23 12.64 -9.87 -19.17
C ARG A 23 12.65 -11.14 -18.31
N SER A 24 13.83 -11.69 -18.02
CA SER A 24 13.98 -12.83 -17.11
C SER A 24 13.82 -12.45 -15.62
N ALA A 25 14.12 -11.19 -15.28
CA ALA A 25 14.01 -10.67 -13.93
C ALA A 25 12.58 -10.27 -13.54
N THR A 26 11.75 -9.80 -14.48
CA THR A 26 10.35 -9.42 -14.20
C THR A 26 9.52 -10.57 -13.58
N PRO A 27 9.55 -11.81 -14.11
CA PRO A 27 8.93 -12.96 -13.44
C PRO A 27 9.44 -13.18 -12.01
N ARG A 28 10.74 -13.00 -11.76
CA ARG A 28 11.33 -13.15 -10.42
C ARG A 28 10.80 -12.09 -9.45
N LYS A 29 10.66 -10.84 -9.90
CA LYS A 29 10.05 -9.76 -9.12
C LYS A 29 8.59 -10.06 -8.76
N ARG A 30 7.84 -10.73 -9.63
CA ARG A 30 6.46 -11.15 -9.33
C ARG A 30 6.41 -12.21 -8.26
N VAL A 31 7.28 -13.22 -8.32
CA VAL A 31 7.35 -14.28 -7.31
C VAL A 31 7.71 -13.71 -5.94
N THR A 32 8.67 -12.79 -5.87
CA THR A 32 9.05 -12.17 -4.58
C THR A 32 7.93 -11.31 -4.01
N LYS A 33 7.20 -10.54 -4.83
CA LYS A 33 5.99 -9.82 -4.39
C LYS A 33 4.91 -10.77 -3.89
N GLY A 34 4.64 -11.86 -4.61
CA GLY A 34 3.68 -12.89 -4.21
C GLY A 34 4.05 -13.55 -2.88
N TYR A 35 5.34 -13.87 -2.69
CA TYR A 35 5.83 -14.42 -1.42
C TYR A 35 5.65 -13.43 -0.26
N ALA A 36 5.99 -12.16 -0.47
CA ALA A 36 5.79 -11.12 0.54
C ALA A 36 4.31 -10.96 0.92
N ILE A 37 3.40 -10.96 -0.07
CA ILE A 37 1.95 -10.87 0.15
C ILE A 37 1.44 -12.10 0.92
N GLY A 38 1.86 -13.30 0.52
CA GLY A 38 1.46 -14.55 1.20
C GLY A 38 1.98 -14.62 2.64
N SER A 39 3.24 -14.24 2.87
CA SER A 39 3.84 -14.17 4.20
C SER A 39 3.16 -13.13 5.08
N ALA A 40 2.85 -11.95 4.54
CA ALA A 40 2.10 -10.91 5.25
C ALA A 40 0.68 -11.38 5.60
N GLY A 41 -0.01 -12.10 4.71
CA GLY A 41 -1.32 -12.68 4.97
C GLY A 41 -1.30 -13.68 6.12
N LEU A 42 -0.33 -14.60 6.15
CA LEU A 42 -0.15 -15.52 7.26
C LEU A 42 0.21 -14.80 8.57
N GLY A 43 1.12 -13.82 8.51
CA GLY A 43 1.47 -13.00 9.67
C GLY A 43 0.28 -12.24 10.23
N ALA A 44 -0.59 -11.70 9.37
CA ALA A 44 -1.78 -10.99 9.80
C ALA A 44 -2.81 -11.91 10.49
N LEU A 45 -2.96 -13.15 10.04
CA LEU A 45 -3.79 -14.15 10.72
C LEU A 45 -3.24 -14.52 12.11
N VAL A 46 -1.92 -14.64 12.24
CA VAL A 46 -1.27 -14.89 13.54
C VAL A 46 -1.44 -13.70 14.48
N LEU A 47 -1.26 -12.47 13.99
CA LEU A 47 -1.50 -11.26 14.78
C LEU A 47 -2.97 -11.12 15.19
N PHE A 48 -3.91 -11.54 14.33
CA PHE A 48 -5.33 -11.58 14.70
C PHE A 48 -5.61 -12.63 15.78
N ALA A 49 -4.97 -13.80 15.72
CA ALA A 49 -5.06 -14.79 16.79
C ALA A 49 -4.49 -14.25 18.12
N ALA A 50 -3.33 -13.58 18.06
CA ALA A 50 -2.73 -12.91 19.22
C ALA A 50 -3.65 -11.82 19.79
N TYR A 51 -4.27 -11.01 18.94
CA TYR A 51 -5.26 -10.01 19.36
C TYR A 51 -6.41 -10.62 20.18
N ASN A 52 -6.95 -11.76 19.75
CA ASN A 52 -8.01 -12.44 20.49
C ASN A 52 -7.55 -12.99 21.85
N GLU A 53 -6.33 -13.53 21.92
CA GLU A 53 -5.75 -14.02 23.17
C GLU A 53 -5.44 -12.87 24.14
N ASP A 54 -4.90 -11.76 23.63
CA ASP A 54 -4.62 -10.56 24.42
C ASP A 54 -5.91 -9.98 25.03
N LEU A 55 -7.00 -9.90 24.26
CA LEU A 55 -8.29 -9.45 24.77
C LEU A 55 -8.83 -10.33 25.90
N LYS A 56 -8.70 -11.67 25.78
CA LYS A 56 -9.06 -12.59 26.86
C LYS A 56 -8.19 -12.39 28.09
N PHE A 57 -6.88 -12.21 27.89
CA PHE A 57 -5.93 -12.00 28.97
C PHE A 57 -6.21 -10.71 29.75
N PHE A 58 -6.48 -9.60 29.06
CA PHE A 58 -6.79 -8.33 29.70
C PHE A 58 -8.16 -8.33 30.39
N ALA A 59 -9.15 -9.03 29.82
CA ALA A 59 -10.48 -9.16 30.44
C ALA A 59 -10.47 -9.92 31.79
N VAL A 60 -9.52 -10.85 31.99
CA VAL A 60 -9.37 -11.61 33.24
C VAL A 60 -8.60 -10.82 34.32
N ASN A 61 -7.93 -9.71 33.95
CA ASN A 61 -7.13 -8.88 34.86
C ASN A 61 -7.71 -7.45 35.03
N PRO A 62 -8.98 -7.29 35.45
CA PRO A 62 -9.63 -5.98 35.52
C PRO A 62 -8.99 -5.03 36.53
N ALA A 63 -8.31 -5.57 37.55
CA ALA A 63 -7.61 -4.78 38.57
C ALA A 63 -6.40 -4.00 38.02
N ALA A 64 -5.80 -4.45 36.92
CA ALA A 64 -4.69 -3.77 36.26
C ALA A 64 -5.15 -2.99 35.01
N TYR A 65 -6.27 -3.38 34.40
CA TYR A 65 -6.77 -2.81 33.15
C TYR A 65 -8.29 -2.54 33.23
N PRO A 66 -8.71 -1.39 33.77
CA PRO A 66 -10.13 -1.09 34.00
C PRO A 66 -10.96 -0.97 32.71
N ILE A 67 -10.32 -0.68 31.56
CA ILE A 67 -10.94 -0.61 30.22
C ILE A 67 -11.40 -2.00 29.72
N PHE A 68 -10.92 -3.08 30.34
CA PHE A 68 -11.23 -4.45 29.92
C PHE A 68 -12.17 -5.17 30.91
N ASP A 69 -12.65 -4.48 31.94
CA ASP A 69 -13.54 -5.06 32.95
C ASP A 69 -14.87 -5.50 32.32
N GLY A 70 -15.16 -6.81 32.39
CA GLY A 70 -16.37 -7.39 31.80
C GLY A 70 -16.41 -7.43 30.26
N VAL A 71 -15.31 -7.14 29.56
CA VAL A 71 -15.28 -7.18 28.09
C VAL A 71 -15.38 -8.63 27.60
N THR A 72 -16.58 -9.00 27.14
CA THR A 72 -16.79 -10.26 26.41
C THR A 72 -16.89 -9.93 24.93
N VAL A 73 -15.84 -10.27 24.18
CA VAL A 73 -15.75 -9.97 22.75
C VAL A 73 -16.57 -11.00 21.98
N ASP A 74 -17.61 -10.54 21.30
CA ASP A 74 -18.46 -11.38 20.46
C ASP A 74 -18.22 -11.06 18.98
N PHE A 75 -17.60 -12.01 18.28
CA PHE A 75 -17.39 -11.96 16.84
C PHE A 75 -18.54 -12.57 16.03
N SER A 76 -19.66 -12.88 16.67
CA SER A 76 -20.86 -13.35 15.97
C SER A 76 -21.33 -12.32 14.94
N MET A 77 -21.73 -12.81 13.76
CA MET A 77 -22.36 -11.97 12.73
C MET A 77 -23.71 -11.40 13.18
N SER A 78 -24.27 -11.91 14.28
CA SER A 78 -25.45 -11.32 14.92
C SER A 78 -25.15 -9.96 15.57
N ASN A 79 -23.88 -9.67 15.86
CA ASN A 79 -23.45 -8.38 16.38
C ASN A 79 -23.33 -7.36 15.22
N PRO A 80 -24.15 -6.30 15.17
CA PRO A 80 -24.11 -5.32 14.09
C PRO A 80 -22.75 -4.60 13.99
N TYR A 81 -22.02 -4.44 15.09
CA TYR A 81 -20.72 -3.77 15.12
C TYR A 81 -19.61 -4.59 14.44
N VAL A 82 -19.73 -5.92 14.43
CA VAL A 82 -18.83 -6.81 13.67
C VAL A 82 -19.04 -6.61 12.17
N VAL A 83 -20.28 -6.51 11.73
CA VAL A 83 -20.61 -6.25 10.31
C VAL A 83 -20.07 -4.88 9.88
N VAL A 84 -20.23 -3.85 10.72
CA VAL A 84 -19.66 -2.52 10.47
C VAL A 84 -18.14 -2.60 10.36
N GLY A 85 -17.48 -3.28 11.32
CA GLY A 85 -16.04 -3.49 11.30
C GLY A 85 -15.56 -4.16 10.00
N LEU A 86 -16.20 -5.26 9.60
CA LEU A 86 -15.88 -5.96 8.35
C LEU A 86 -16.01 -5.08 7.11
N LEU A 87 -17.09 -4.28 7.01
CA LEU A 87 -17.32 -3.38 5.88
C LEU A 87 -16.30 -2.25 5.83
N VAL A 88 -16.03 -1.61 6.97
CA VAL A 88 -15.00 -0.57 7.08
C VAL A 88 -13.64 -1.15 6.70
N GLY A 89 -13.27 -2.29 7.28
CA GLY A 89 -12.01 -2.97 7.00
C GLY A 89 -11.88 -3.39 5.54
N GLY A 90 -12.98 -3.85 4.93
CA GLY A 90 -13.00 -4.25 3.52
C GLY A 90 -12.75 -3.10 2.54
N ILE A 91 -13.12 -1.87 2.90
CA ILE A 91 -12.93 -0.68 2.06
C ILE A 91 -11.49 -0.16 2.16
N LEU A 92 -10.81 -0.33 3.30
CA LEU A 92 -9.49 0.27 3.55
C LEU A 92 -8.43 -0.07 2.48
N PRO A 93 -8.26 -1.32 2.01
CA PRO A 93 -7.30 -1.62 0.95
C PRO A 93 -7.61 -0.90 -0.37
N TYR A 94 -8.88 -0.79 -0.74
CA TYR A 94 -9.31 -0.08 -1.95
C TYR A 94 -9.08 1.42 -1.81
N LEU A 95 -9.42 2.00 -0.65
CA LEU A 95 -9.19 3.42 -0.37
C LEU A 95 -7.69 3.74 -0.40
N PHE A 96 -6.86 2.91 0.26
CA PHE A 96 -5.40 3.05 0.22
C PHE A 96 -4.87 2.97 -1.21
N GLY A 97 -5.31 1.97 -1.98
CA GLY A 97 -4.94 1.82 -3.39
C GLY A 97 -5.33 3.03 -4.24
N ALA A 98 -6.55 3.55 -4.07
CA ALA A 98 -7.02 4.73 -4.78
C ALA A 98 -6.19 5.97 -4.47
N MET A 99 -5.88 6.22 -3.19
CA MET A 99 -5.05 7.35 -2.78
C MET A 99 -3.63 7.25 -3.37
N CYS A 100 -3.02 6.07 -3.32
CA CYS A 100 -1.70 5.83 -3.91
C CYS A 100 -1.71 6.05 -5.44
N MET A 101 -2.74 5.56 -6.14
CA MET A 101 -2.86 5.77 -7.59
C MET A 101 -3.07 7.24 -7.96
N MET A 102 -3.88 7.98 -7.19
CA MET A 102 -4.07 9.42 -7.39
C MET A 102 -2.78 10.22 -7.12
N ALA A 103 -2.06 9.88 -6.05
CA ALA A 103 -0.76 10.49 -5.73
C ALA A 103 0.27 10.26 -6.84
N VAL A 104 0.39 9.04 -7.35
CA VAL A 104 1.27 8.71 -8.48
C VAL A 104 0.84 9.46 -9.73
N GLY A 105 -0.47 9.56 -10.01
CA GLY A 105 -0.99 10.28 -11.18
C GLY A 105 -0.61 11.77 -11.17
N ARG A 106 -0.76 12.45 -10.03
CA ARG A 106 -0.36 13.87 -9.89
C ARG A 106 1.15 14.06 -10.08
N SER A 107 1.96 13.25 -9.42
CA SER A 107 3.43 13.33 -9.53
C SER A 107 3.90 13.03 -10.95
N ALA A 108 3.32 12.03 -11.61
CA ALA A 108 3.64 11.70 -13.00
C ALA A 108 3.27 12.84 -13.95
N HIS A 109 2.13 13.50 -13.73
CA HIS A 109 1.70 14.64 -14.53
C HIS A 109 2.70 15.80 -14.45
N ALA A 110 3.14 16.16 -13.23
CA ALA A 110 4.11 17.23 -13.02
C ALA A 110 5.44 16.96 -13.76
N VAL A 111 5.92 15.71 -13.77
CA VAL A 111 7.13 15.33 -14.51
C VAL A 111 6.90 15.42 -16.02
N VAL A 112 5.74 15.02 -16.51
CA VAL A 112 5.42 15.13 -17.94
C VAL A 112 5.39 16.59 -18.38
N GLU A 113 4.80 17.48 -17.58
CA GLU A 113 4.78 18.92 -17.86
C GLU A 113 6.21 19.51 -17.87
N GLU A 114 7.03 19.14 -16.89
CA GLU A 114 8.44 19.55 -16.81
C GLU A 114 9.23 19.11 -18.04
N VAL A 115 9.18 17.81 -18.39
CA VAL A 115 9.88 17.27 -19.56
C VAL A 115 9.41 17.94 -20.85
N ARG A 116 8.10 18.22 -20.97
CA ARG A 116 7.56 18.95 -22.12
C ARG A 116 8.02 20.40 -22.17
N SER A 117 8.16 21.07 -21.03
CA SER A 117 8.72 22.43 -20.98
C SER A 117 10.16 22.43 -21.46
N GLN A 118 11.01 21.54 -20.91
CA GLN A 118 12.41 21.44 -21.31
C GLN A 118 12.56 21.21 -22.82
N PHE A 119 11.79 20.31 -23.42
CA PHE A 119 11.83 20.08 -24.86
C PHE A 119 11.32 21.25 -25.70
N LYS A 120 10.39 22.04 -25.18
CA LYS A 120 9.85 23.22 -25.87
C LYS A 120 10.82 24.40 -25.80
N ASP A 121 11.45 24.59 -24.65
CA ASP A 121 12.31 25.73 -24.36
C ASP A 121 13.71 25.54 -24.96
N ASP A 122 14.21 24.30 -25.06
CA ASP A 122 15.47 23.96 -25.73
C ASP A 122 15.30 22.83 -26.77
N PRO A 123 15.09 23.20 -28.05
CA PRO A 123 15.05 22.24 -29.16
C PRO A 123 16.35 21.45 -29.36
N GLY A 124 17.47 21.91 -28.81
CA GLY A 124 18.77 21.25 -28.85
C GLY A 124 18.81 19.95 -28.06
N ILE A 125 17.92 19.77 -27.09
CA ILE A 125 17.78 18.51 -26.33
C ILE A 125 17.32 17.38 -27.27
N MET A 126 16.30 17.62 -28.11
CA MET A 126 15.83 16.64 -29.09
C MET A 126 16.86 16.34 -30.20
N GLN A 127 17.74 17.31 -30.48
CA GLN A 127 18.83 17.17 -31.45
C GLN A 127 20.08 16.51 -30.85
N GLY A 128 20.10 16.28 -29.53
CA GLY A 128 21.24 15.72 -28.80
C GLY A 128 22.43 16.68 -28.64
N THR A 129 22.25 17.97 -28.92
CA THR A 129 23.31 18.99 -28.82
C THR A 129 23.36 19.67 -27.45
N SER A 130 22.24 19.64 -26.71
CA SER A 130 22.12 20.19 -25.36
C SER A 130 21.74 19.11 -24.35
N LYS A 131 22.11 19.30 -23.08
CA LYS A 131 21.80 18.36 -21.99
C LYS A 131 20.53 18.81 -21.25
N PRO A 132 19.55 17.92 -21.01
CA PRO A 132 18.37 18.25 -20.22
C PRO A 132 18.72 18.44 -18.74
N ASP A 133 17.85 19.15 -18.02
CA ASP A 133 17.98 19.31 -16.58
C ASP A 133 17.34 18.12 -15.84
N TYR A 134 18.18 17.13 -15.54
CA TYR A 134 17.79 15.99 -14.72
C TYR A 134 17.50 16.35 -13.26
N GLY A 135 18.17 17.39 -12.74
CA GLY A 135 18.06 17.80 -11.34
C GLY A 135 16.67 18.33 -11.01
N GLN A 136 16.11 19.15 -11.91
CA GLN A 136 14.76 19.68 -11.78
C GLN A 136 13.70 18.56 -11.78
N ALA A 137 13.81 17.60 -12.69
CA ALA A 137 12.89 16.45 -12.74
C ALA A 137 12.96 15.60 -11.46
N VAL A 138 14.16 15.37 -10.92
CA VAL A 138 14.37 14.61 -9.67
C VAL A 138 13.84 15.38 -8.46
N ASP A 139 14.04 16.70 -8.40
CA ASP A 139 13.58 17.54 -7.28
C ASP A 139 12.05 17.59 -7.20
N ILE A 140 11.37 17.75 -8.34
CA ILE A 140 9.91 17.69 -8.44
C ILE A 140 9.39 16.35 -7.94
N LEU A 141 9.95 15.24 -8.44
CA LEU A 141 9.56 13.90 -8.02
C LEU A 141 9.77 13.67 -6.53
N THR A 142 10.89 14.13 -5.98
CA THR A 142 11.27 13.90 -4.59
C THR A 142 10.35 14.68 -3.65
N LYS A 143 10.12 15.96 -3.92
CA LYS A 143 9.22 16.81 -3.12
C LYS A 143 7.79 16.27 -3.16
N ALA A 144 7.28 15.94 -4.36
CA ALA A 144 5.94 15.40 -4.53
C ALA A 144 5.79 14.04 -3.83
N ALA A 145 6.75 13.12 -3.98
CA ALA A 145 6.70 11.81 -3.33
C ALA A 145 6.63 11.92 -1.80
N ILE A 146 7.43 12.80 -1.19
CA ILE A 146 7.44 12.98 0.27
C ILE A 146 6.10 13.52 0.75
N SER A 147 5.55 14.55 0.11
CA SER A 147 4.27 15.14 0.56
C SER A 147 3.08 14.20 0.32
N GLU A 148 3.07 13.51 -0.82
CA GLU A 148 1.94 12.67 -1.24
C GLU A 148 1.87 11.34 -0.48
N MET A 149 2.99 10.86 0.08
CA MET A 149 3.02 9.62 0.86
C MET A 149 2.48 9.75 2.29
N ILE A 150 2.39 10.95 2.85
CA ILE A 150 1.96 11.16 4.25
C ILE A 150 0.52 10.68 4.44
N VAL A 151 -0.41 11.12 3.58
CA VAL A 151 -1.85 10.84 3.74
C VAL A 151 -2.18 9.34 3.61
N PRO A 152 -1.72 8.61 2.57
CA PRO A 152 -1.96 7.17 2.47
C PRO A 152 -1.37 6.39 3.65
N SER A 153 -0.19 6.79 4.13
CA SER A 153 0.52 6.08 5.21
C SER A 153 -0.15 6.25 6.57
N MET A 154 -0.84 7.37 6.81
CA MET A 154 -1.60 7.57 8.04
C MET A 154 -2.86 6.71 8.10
N LEU A 155 -3.45 6.33 6.96
CA LEU A 155 -4.73 5.62 6.94
C LEU A 155 -4.69 4.30 7.75
N PRO A 156 -3.73 3.36 7.54
CA PRO A 156 -3.69 2.12 8.32
C PRO A 156 -3.40 2.33 9.81
N VAL A 157 -2.68 3.40 10.17
CA VAL A 157 -2.32 3.70 11.57
C VAL A 157 -3.50 4.30 12.31
N LEU A 158 -4.23 5.22 11.68
CA LEU A 158 -5.35 5.93 12.30
C LEU A 158 -6.65 5.13 12.25
N SER A 159 -6.85 4.26 11.25
CA SER A 159 -8.14 3.55 11.08
C SER A 159 -8.57 2.73 12.30
N PRO A 160 -7.71 1.89 12.92
CA PRO A 160 -8.10 1.15 14.13
C PRO A 160 -8.41 2.07 15.31
N VAL A 161 -7.63 3.14 15.47
CA VAL A 161 -7.78 4.11 16.57
C VAL A 161 -9.10 4.88 16.43
N VAL A 162 -9.37 5.41 15.25
CA VAL A 162 -10.60 6.16 14.95
C VAL A 162 -11.82 5.25 15.10
N LEU A 163 -11.79 4.03 14.55
CA LEU A 163 -12.90 3.10 14.66
C LEU A 163 -13.18 2.74 16.13
N PHE A 164 -12.13 2.50 16.92
CA PHE A 164 -12.27 2.22 18.34
C PHE A 164 -13.00 3.34 19.09
N PHE A 165 -12.52 4.58 18.99
CA PHE A 165 -13.11 5.69 19.74
C PHE A 165 -14.53 6.05 19.27
N VAL A 166 -14.80 5.95 17.96
CA VAL A 166 -16.14 6.20 17.41
C VAL A 166 -17.14 5.17 17.93
N ILE A 167 -16.82 3.87 17.86
CA ILE A 167 -17.73 2.82 18.33
C ILE A 167 -17.83 2.84 19.86
N SER A 168 -16.73 3.09 20.58
CA SER A 168 -16.73 3.19 22.04
C SER A 168 -17.69 4.29 22.53
N SER A 169 -17.71 5.44 21.85
CA SER A 169 -18.61 6.55 22.18
C SER A 169 -20.10 6.24 21.96
N ILE A 170 -20.42 5.29 21.07
CA ILE A 170 -21.81 4.96 20.69
C ILE A 170 -22.33 3.74 21.46
N ALA A 171 -21.48 2.72 21.63
CA ALA A 171 -21.89 1.37 21.98
C ALA A 171 -21.06 0.75 23.12
N GLY A 172 -20.09 1.50 23.64
CA GLY A 172 -19.17 1.05 24.68
C GLY A 172 -17.97 0.26 24.16
N GLU A 173 -17.03 0.03 25.06
CA GLU A 173 -15.74 -0.58 24.79
C GLU A 173 -15.81 -2.02 24.24
N PRO A 174 -16.72 -2.91 24.71
CA PRO A 174 -16.81 -4.29 24.17
C PRO A 174 -17.18 -4.33 22.69
N ALA A 175 -18.10 -3.46 22.26
CA ALA A 175 -18.50 -3.33 20.87
C ALA A 175 -17.36 -2.75 20.02
N ALA A 176 -16.57 -1.82 20.57
CA ALA A 176 -15.44 -1.22 19.90
C ALA A 176 -14.32 -2.23 19.61
N PHE A 177 -13.95 -3.06 20.60
CA PHE A 177 -12.99 -4.13 20.40
C PHE A 177 -13.47 -5.16 19.36
N SER A 178 -14.75 -5.54 19.42
CA SER A 178 -15.35 -6.45 18.43
C SER A 178 -15.29 -5.86 17.01
N ALA A 179 -15.62 -4.57 16.85
CA ALA A 179 -15.56 -3.86 15.58
C ALA A 179 -14.13 -3.74 15.02
N VAL A 180 -13.14 -3.46 15.88
CA VAL A 180 -11.73 -3.36 15.48
C VAL A 180 -11.19 -4.72 15.05
N GLY A 181 -11.46 -5.79 15.81
CA GLY A 181 -11.06 -7.14 15.40
C GLY A 181 -11.73 -7.56 14.08
N ALA A 182 -13.01 -7.23 13.91
CA ALA A 182 -13.73 -7.47 12.66
C ALA A 182 -13.16 -6.65 11.48
N MET A 183 -12.71 -5.42 11.72
CA MET A 183 -12.02 -4.60 10.73
C MET A 183 -10.70 -5.24 10.29
N LEU A 184 -9.91 -5.78 11.21
CA LEU A 184 -8.68 -6.50 10.87
C LEU A 184 -8.97 -7.68 9.94
N LEU A 185 -10.00 -8.49 10.24
CA LEU A 185 -10.44 -9.58 9.36
C LEU A 185 -10.87 -9.07 7.97
N GLY A 186 -11.64 -7.99 7.92
CA GLY A 186 -12.07 -7.37 6.66
C GLY A 186 -10.89 -6.94 5.79
N VAL A 187 -9.89 -6.29 6.39
CA VAL A 187 -8.65 -5.86 5.72
C VAL A 187 -7.85 -7.07 5.22
N ILE A 188 -7.72 -8.13 6.02
CA ILE A 188 -6.96 -9.34 5.65
C ILE A 188 -7.57 -9.98 4.41
N VAL A 189 -8.89 -10.24 4.44
CA VAL A 189 -9.58 -10.95 3.35
C VAL A 189 -9.52 -10.12 2.06
N THR A 190 -9.93 -8.85 2.12
CA THR A 190 -10.00 -8.01 0.92
C THR A 190 -8.62 -7.59 0.41
N GLY A 191 -7.70 -7.25 1.31
CA GLY A 191 -6.35 -6.78 0.99
C GLY A 191 -5.50 -7.86 0.33
N LEU A 192 -5.64 -9.12 0.75
CA LEU A 192 -4.92 -10.24 0.15
C LEU A 192 -5.28 -10.40 -1.35
N PHE A 193 -6.57 -10.46 -1.67
CA PHE A 193 -7.02 -10.63 -3.05
C PHE A 193 -6.70 -9.41 -3.92
N LEU A 194 -6.85 -8.20 -3.39
CA LEU A 194 -6.50 -6.98 -4.10
C LEU A 194 -4.99 -6.89 -4.39
N ALA A 195 -4.14 -7.22 -3.43
CA ALA A 195 -2.69 -7.18 -3.62
C ALA A 195 -2.23 -8.19 -4.68
N ILE A 196 -2.81 -9.40 -4.68
CA ILE A 196 -2.53 -10.43 -5.69
C ILE A 196 -2.97 -9.95 -7.07
N SER A 197 -4.19 -9.41 -7.19
CA SER A 197 -4.73 -8.96 -8.49
C SER A 197 -3.91 -7.82 -9.08
N MET A 198 -3.53 -6.82 -8.28
CA MET A 198 -2.69 -5.69 -8.72
C MET A 198 -1.28 -6.15 -9.13
N THR A 199 -0.69 -7.10 -8.40
CA THR A 199 0.64 -7.63 -8.72
C THR A 199 0.64 -8.45 -10.01
N ALA A 200 -0.36 -9.31 -10.18
CA ALA A 200 -0.50 -10.13 -11.37
C ALA A 200 -0.84 -9.27 -12.60
N GLY A 201 -1.78 -8.33 -12.47
CA GLY A 201 -2.22 -7.45 -13.55
C GLY A 201 -1.09 -6.55 -14.05
N GLY A 202 -0.42 -5.82 -13.15
CA GLY A 202 0.71 -4.96 -13.54
C GLY A 202 1.86 -5.76 -14.15
N GLY A 203 2.12 -6.95 -13.62
CA GLY A 203 3.16 -7.83 -14.15
C GLY A 203 2.82 -8.49 -15.49
N ALA A 204 1.55 -8.57 -15.86
CA ALA A 204 1.10 -9.04 -17.18
C ALA A 204 1.27 -7.92 -18.21
N TRP A 205 0.89 -6.68 -17.89
CA TRP A 205 1.11 -5.52 -18.76
C TRP A 205 2.59 -5.19 -18.99
N ASP A 206 3.46 -5.37 -18.00
CA ASP A 206 4.93 -5.17 -18.18
C ASP A 206 5.57 -6.19 -19.13
N ASN A 207 4.90 -7.32 -19.38
CA ASN A 207 5.41 -8.43 -20.19
C ASN A 207 4.73 -8.54 -21.57
N ALA A 208 3.62 -7.85 -21.79
CA ALA A 208 2.85 -7.86 -23.04
C ALA A 208 3.41 -6.84 -24.02
#